data_AF-A0A940DMR0-F1
#
_entry.id   AF-A0A940DMR0-F1
#
_cell.length_a   1.000
_cell.length_b   1.000
_cell.length_c   1.000
_cell.angle_alpha   90.00
_cell.angle_beta   90.00
_cell.angle_gamma   90.00
#
_symmetry.space_group_name_H-M   'P 1'
#
loop_
_entity.id
_entity.type
_entity.pdbx_description
1 polymer ?
#
loop_
_entity_poly.entity_id
_entity_poly.type
_entity_poly.pdbx_seq_one_letter_code
_entity_poly.pdbx_strand_id
1 'polypeptide(L)'
;MAADHEEDSGLEESFKKERRIFLWDVTISMVGATRDGANPEGQKRRNPDFEYSRSGFPYYNQSKDIFDRTREDLLKMIMQIQSESTEVIVLPFRNEIVGEFRANATESGKRQLRDQIMGWNDLMPGGTFTATCLRRAVGFFTPDRVNRLILLTDGEPSGNEGDQLLSFIRNWDGNKETRGEGNYLVYVMLTDEANGNIGERIIEESERNDDISVITPDTPISEHSFVSIARNASIHVRDYFDGRSAKNGRGVLEVSYSHVDGPEIDEDAVFHFSVEDNDYVSVDSTLAVRPSDGKLMVPFTLKKSFDENLSELPHDHNMMIEMTCFKDPACRNLDIAGKKTVFVSLVIKPEPRLEIRWSAK
;
A
#
# COMPACT_ATOMS: atom_id res chain seq x y z
N MET A 1 -33.78 -19.73 -30.86
CA MET A 1 -32.48 -19.93 -30.17
C MET A 1 -31.73 -18.63 -30.32
N ALA A 2 -31.87 -17.77 -29.32
CA ALA A 2 -31.14 -16.51 -29.26
C ALA A 2 -29.69 -16.86 -28.87
N ALA A 3 -28.74 -16.35 -29.64
CA ALA A 3 -27.35 -16.39 -29.26
C ALA A 3 -27.17 -15.34 -28.15
N ASP A 4 -26.88 -15.82 -26.95
CA ASP A 4 -26.43 -14.95 -25.86
C ASP A 4 -25.13 -14.30 -26.31
N HIS A 5 -25.21 -13.00 -26.56
CA HIS A 5 -24.04 -12.14 -26.64
C HIS A 5 -23.47 -12.08 -25.21
N GLU A 6 -22.44 -12.88 -24.94
CA GLU A 6 -21.50 -12.58 -23.87
C GLU A 6 -20.86 -11.23 -24.20
N GLU A 7 -21.37 -10.18 -23.58
CA GLU A 7 -20.73 -8.88 -23.55
C GLU A 7 -19.37 -9.03 -22.90
N ASP A 8 -18.34 -8.84 -23.73
CA ASP A 8 -16.93 -8.67 -23.43
C ASP A 8 -16.72 -7.45 -22.52
N SER A 9 -17.17 -7.57 -21.27
CA SER A 9 -17.03 -6.59 -20.18
C SER A 9 -15.83 -6.88 -19.27
N GLY A 10 -14.93 -7.78 -19.71
CA GLY A 10 -13.83 -8.32 -18.91
C GLY A 10 -12.61 -7.42 -18.69
N LEU A 11 -12.68 -6.12 -19.00
CA LEU A 11 -11.53 -5.22 -18.96
C LEU A 11 -11.58 -4.13 -17.86
N GLU A 12 -12.60 -4.07 -17.01
CA GLU A 12 -12.84 -2.88 -16.16
C GLU A 12 -12.52 -2.94 -14.66
N GLU A 13 -12.03 -4.05 -14.09
CA GLU A 13 -11.43 -4.00 -12.74
C GLU A 13 -10.00 -4.56 -12.76
N SER A 14 -9.07 -3.78 -13.31
CA SER A 14 -7.63 -4.11 -13.28
C SER A 14 -7.00 -4.03 -11.88
N PHE A 15 -7.71 -3.46 -10.90
CA PHE A 15 -7.30 -3.40 -9.50
C PHE A 15 -8.35 -4.00 -8.58
N LYS A 16 -7.91 -4.89 -7.68
CA LYS A 16 -8.70 -5.26 -6.50
C LYS A 16 -9.02 -3.98 -5.71
N LYS A 17 -10.23 -3.91 -5.14
CA LYS A 17 -10.62 -2.83 -4.22
C LYS A 17 -9.62 -2.75 -3.06
N GLU A 18 -9.42 -1.56 -2.52
CA GLU A 18 -8.47 -1.37 -1.42
C GLU A 18 -9.17 -1.39 -0.05
N ARG A 19 -8.44 -1.81 0.98
CA ARG A 19 -8.74 -1.60 2.40
C ARG A 19 -7.51 -0.99 3.08
N ARG A 20 -7.72 0.13 3.78
CA ARG A 20 -6.70 0.78 4.62
C ARG A 20 -7.05 0.66 6.08
N ILE A 21 -6.12 0.13 6.86
CA ILE A 21 -6.27 -0.09 8.29
C ILE A 21 -5.24 0.76 9.01
N PHE A 22 -5.67 1.79 9.71
CA PHE A 22 -4.81 2.63 10.53
C PHE A 22 -4.83 2.12 11.97
N LEU A 23 -3.73 1.55 12.43
CA LEU A 23 -3.53 1.17 13.81
C LEU A 23 -2.88 2.37 14.52
N TRP A 24 -3.68 3.12 15.29
CA TRP A 24 -3.33 4.42 15.84
C TRP A 24 -3.05 4.34 17.34
N ASP A 25 -1.80 4.61 17.75
CA ASP A 25 -1.45 4.66 19.17
C ASP A 25 -2.16 5.82 19.88
N VAL A 26 -2.89 5.49 20.95
CA VAL A 26 -3.61 6.46 21.79
C VAL A 26 -3.24 6.32 23.27
N THR A 27 -2.02 5.85 23.53
CA THR A 27 -1.43 5.86 24.87
C THR A 27 -1.14 7.28 25.34
N ILE A 28 -0.97 7.45 26.65
CA ILE A 28 -0.69 8.75 27.27
C ILE A 28 0.69 9.34 26.87
N SER A 29 1.61 8.53 26.35
CA SER A 29 2.91 9.02 25.87
C SER A 29 2.78 9.91 24.63
N MET A 30 1.73 9.71 23.83
CA MET A 30 1.42 10.54 22.65
C MET A 30 1.19 12.02 23.01
N VAL A 31 0.79 12.32 24.25
CA VAL A 31 0.66 13.68 24.79
C VAL A 31 1.86 14.09 25.65
N GLY A 32 3.00 13.42 25.50
CA GLY A 32 4.23 13.74 26.22
C GLY A 32 4.17 13.52 27.73
N ALA A 33 3.24 12.72 28.24
CA ALA A 33 3.09 12.43 29.66
C ALA A 33 3.65 11.04 30.02
N THR A 34 4.29 10.94 31.18
CA THR A 34 4.90 9.68 31.66
C THR A 34 3.95 8.86 32.54
N ARG A 35 4.18 7.54 32.56
CA ARG A 35 3.39 6.52 33.28
C ARG A 35 3.23 6.76 34.78
N ASP A 36 4.12 7.55 35.39
CA ASP A 36 4.11 7.89 36.84
C ASP A 36 3.08 8.95 37.23
N GLY A 37 2.36 9.51 36.25
CA GLY A 37 1.26 10.42 36.51
C GLY A 37 0.05 9.66 37.03
N ALA A 38 -0.17 9.70 38.35
CA ALA A 38 -1.45 9.34 38.96
C ALA A 38 -2.58 9.98 38.14
N ASN A 39 -3.45 9.12 37.61
CA ASN A 39 -4.56 9.46 36.71
C ASN A 39 -5.27 10.74 37.20
N PRO A 40 -5.05 11.90 36.57
CA PRO A 40 -5.87 13.06 36.87
C PRO A 40 -7.23 12.68 36.32
N GLU A 41 -8.18 12.30 37.18
CA GLU A 41 -9.55 11.92 36.78
C GLU A 41 -9.95 12.71 35.55
N GLY A 42 -9.92 12.04 34.40
CA GLY A 42 -9.96 12.69 33.10
C GLY A 42 -11.18 13.58 33.06
N GLN A 43 -10.97 14.90 33.15
CA GLN A 43 -12.05 15.85 33.05
C GLN A 43 -12.63 15.68 31.66
N LYS A 44 -13.73 14.92 31.57
CA LYS A 44 -14.48 14.73 30.34
C LYS A 44 -14.76 16.11 29.73
N ARG A 45 -14.37 16.26 28.47
CA ARG A 45 -14.52 17.44 27.60
C ARG A 45 -15.88 18.13 27.82
N ARG A 46 -15.87 19.47 27.94
CA ARG A 46 -17.12 20.27 27.99
C ARG A 46 -17.25 21.34 26.90
N ASN A 47 -16.29 21.53 25.97
CA ASN A 47 -16.44 22.57 24.93
C ASN A 47 -15.71 22.21 23.60
N PRO A 48 -16.10 22.84 22.46
CA PRO A 48 -15.75 22.42 21.10
C PRO A 48 -14.40 22.94 20.57
N ASP A 49 -13.61 23.63 21.39
CA ASP A 49 -12.27 24.06 21.01
C ASP A 49 -11.33 22.85 21.16
N PHE A 50 -10.86 22.32 20.03
CA PHE A 50 -10.20 21.01 19.88
C PHE A 50 -8.83 20.86 20.58
N GLU A 51 -8.47 21.73 21.54
CA GLU A 51 -7.22 21.66 22.30
C GLU A 51 -7.37 20.86 23.60
N TYR A 52 -6.43 19.95 23.86
CA TYR A 52 -6.34 19.19 25.10
C TYR A 52 -6.00 20.12 26.28
N SER A 53 -6.68 19.98 27.43
CA SER A 53 -6.29 20.72 28.64
C SER A 53 -5.01 20.12 29.23
N ARG A 54 -3.87 20.75 28.93
CA ARG A 54 -2.51 20.33 29.31
C ARG A 54 -2.25 20.38 30.83
N SER A 55 -3.15 20.98 31.61
CA SER A 55 -2.99 21.21 33.06
C SER A 55 -3.29 20.00 33.95
N GLY A 56 -3.65 18.85 33.37
CA GLY A 56 -4.02 17.64 34.13
C GLY A 56 -2.86 16.68 34.39
N PHE A 57 -1.92 16.52 33.45
CA PHE A 57 -0.94 15.43 33.51
C PHE A 57 0.28 15.76 34.37
N PRO A 58 0.59 14.94 35.40
CA PRO A 58 1.87 15.05 36.09
C PRO A 58 3.01 14.77 35.10
N TYR A 59 4.03 15.63 35.07
CA TYR A 59 5.20 15.49 34.18
C TYR A 59 4.89 15.58 32.68
N TYR A 60 3.91 16.42 32.29
CA TYR A 60 3.67 16.77 30.88
C TYR A 60 4.90 17.45 30.26
N ASN A 61 5.40 16.88 29.17
CA ASN A 61 6.41 17.50 28.33
C ASN A 61 5.80 17.92 26.99
N GLN A 62 5.56 19.23 26.84
CA GLN A 62 5.01 19.81 25.62
C GLN A 62 5.84 19.49 24.37
N SER A 63 7.16 19.35 24.49
CA SER A 63 8.02 19.03 23.35
C SER A 63 7.83 17.60 22.84
N LYS A 64 7.15 16.74 23.61
CA LYS A 64 6.83 15.35 23.28
C LYS A 64 5.35 15.13 22.97
N ASP A 65 4.53 16.18 23.04
CA ASP A 65 3.12 16.10 22.69
C ASP A 65 2.97 16.12 21.17
N ILE A 66 2.64 14.96 20.62
CA ILE A 66 2.45 14.74 19.18
C ILE A 66 1.02 14.31 18.84
N PHE A 67 0.15 14.13 19.84
CA PHE A 67 -1.16 13.51 19.65
C PHE A 67 -2.03 14.25 18.64
N ASP A 68 -2.18 15.57 18.80
CA ASP A 68 -3.00 16.39 17.91
C ASP A 68 -2.39 16.44 16.50
N ARG A 69 -1.06 16.51 16.39
CA ARG A 69 -0.34 16.47 15.10
C ARG A 69 -0.54 15.12 14.39
N THR A 70 -0.33 14.01 15.07
CA THR A 70 -0.54 12.66 14.52
C THR A 70 -1.98 12.45 14.09
N ARG A 71 -2.93 12.99 14.87
CA ARG A 71 -4.36 12.98 14.51
C ARG A 71 -4.63 13.77 13.23
N GLU A 72 -4.05 14.96 13.09
CA GLU A 72 -4.16 15.78 11.88
C GLU A 72 -3.53 15.10 10.66
N ASP A 73 -2.36 14.49 10.83
CA ASP A 73 -1.67 13.74 9.79
C ASP A 73 -2.49 12.53 9.32
N LEU A 74 -3.02 11.74 10.27
CA LEU A 74 -3.94 10.64 10.00
C LEU A 74 -5.17 11.11 9.19
N LEU A 75 -5.78 12.21 9.60
CA LEU A 75 -6.94 12.77 8.91
C LEU A 75 -6.59 13.24 7.50
N LYS A 76 -5.45 13.92 7.33
CA LYS A 76 -4.96 14.36 6.02
C LYS A 76 -4.77 13.17 5.08
N MET A 77 -4.16 12.09 5.55
CA MET A 77 -4.02 10.85 4.77
C MET A 77 -5.38 10.27 4.35
N ILE A 78 -6.35 10.20 5.26
CA ILE A 78 -7.70 9.70 4.94
C ILE A 78 -8.39 10.62 3.93
N MET A 79 -8.26 11.93 4.07
CA MET A 79 -8.89 12.90 3.15
C MET A 79 -8.29 12.82 1.75
N GLN A 80 -7.01 12.49 1.63
CA GLN A 80 -6.28 12.37 0.36
C GLN A 80 -6.58 11.09 -0.41
N ILE A 81 -7.29 10.11 0.17
CA ILE A 81 -7.67 8.87 -0.53
C ILE A 81 -8.59 9.20 -1.71
N GLN A 82 -8.19 8.93 -2.95
CA GLN A 82 -8.96 9.29 -4.14
C GLN A 82 -10.06 8.28 -4.47
N SER A 83 -9.78 6.98 -4.29
CA SER A 83 -10.74 5.93 -4.59
C SER A 83 -11.84 5.84 -3.53
N GLU A 84 -13.06 6.25 -3.87
CA GLU A 84 -14.22 6.16 -2.97
C GLU A 84 -14.59 4.72 -2.56
N SER A 85 -14.16 3.73 -3.36
CA SER A 85 -14.38 2.31 -3.09
C SER A 85 -13.46 1.73 -2.01
N THR A 86 -12.44 2.49 -1.59
CA THR A 86 -11.49 2.10 -0.54
C THR A 86 -12.20 2.08 0.81
N GLU A 87 -12.16 0.93 1.48
CA GLU A 87 -12.63 0.81 2.86
C GLU A 87 -11.55 1.32 3.81
N VAL A 88 -11.89 2.22 4.71
CA VAL A 88 -10.99 2.76 5.74
C VAL A 88 -11.44 2.27 7.10
N ILE A 89 -10.51 1.66 7.84
CA ILE A 89 -10.67 1.20 9.20
C ILE A 89 -9.63 1.92 10.06
N VAL A 90 -10.04 2.59 11.12
CA VAL A 90 -9.15 3.20 12.11
C VAL A 90 -9.34 2.48 13.44
N LEU A 91 -8.24 1.99 13.99
CA LEU A 91 -8.17 1.16 15.19
C LEU A 91 -7.29 1.88 16.22
N PRO A 92 -7.87 2.74 17.07
CA PRO A 92 -7.14 3.25 18.23
C PRO A 92 -6.70 2.09 19.13
N PHE A 93 -5.44 2.08 19.56
CA PHE A 93 -4.90 1.01 20.39
C PHE A 93 -4.03 1.50 21.56
N ARG A 94 -3.93 0.64 22.58
CA ARG A 94 -3.07 0.79 23.77
C ARG A 94 -2.49 -0.58 24.14
N ASN A 95 -2.94 -1.16 25.25
CA ASN A 95 -2.72 -2.58 25.60
C ASN A 95 -3.52 -3.53 24.68
N GLU A 96 -4.56 -3.01 24.04
CA GLU A 96 -5.45 -3.70 23.11
C GLU A 96 -6.06 -2.68 22.13
N ILE A 97 -6.80 -3.15 21.13
CA ILE A 97 -7.64 -2.29 20.29
C ILE A 97 -8.84 -1.83 21.14
N VAL A 98 -8.98 -0.52 21.30
CA VAL A 98 -9.96 0.11 22.19
C VAL A 98 -11.11 0.82 21.45
N GLY A 99 -11.02 0.88 20.11
CA GLY A 99 -12.06 1.42 19.25
C GLY A 99 -11.97 0.87 17.84
N GLU A 100 -13.04 1.05 17.07
CA GLU A 100 -13.08 0.76 15.63
C GLU A 100 -13.93 1.82 14.94
N PHE A 101 -13.33 2.55 14.01
CA PHE A 101 -14.04 3.47 13.11
C PHE A 101 -13.93 2.92 11.70
N ARG A 102 -15.06 2.81 11.01
CA ARG A 102 -15.09 2.18 9.69
C ARG A 102 -16.03 2.94 8.77
N ALA A 103 -15.53 3.32 7.59
CA ALA A 103 -16.32 3.86 6.50
C ALA A 103 -15.59 3.67 5.16
N ASN A 104 -16.29 3.81 4.05
CA ASN A 104 -15.65 3.96 2.74
C ASN A 104 -15.12 5.38 2.56
N ALA A 105 -14.16 5.57 1.66
CA ALA A 105 -13.53 6.87 1.38
C ALA A 105 -14.41 7.83 0.53
N THR A 106 -15.74 7.70 0.60
CA THR A 106 -16.68 8.68 0.03
C THR A 106 -16.64 9.99 0.82
N GLU A 107 -17.16 11.09 0.29
CA GLU A 107 -17.28 12.36 1.05
C GLU A 107 -18.04 12.21 2.39
N SER A 108 -19.08 11.38 2.44
CA SER A 108 -19.84 11.13 3.66
C SER A 108 -19.07 10.27 4.64
N GLY A 109 -18.40 9.21 4.18
CA GLY A 109 -17.59 8.33 5.02
C GLY A 109 -16.36 9.03 5.57
N LYS A 110 -15.69 9.86 4.76
CA LYS A 110 -14.59 10.75 5.19
C LYS A 110 -15.03 11.71 6.30
N ARG A 111 -16.21 12.34 6.18
CA ARG A 111 -16.77 13.20 7.25
C ARG A 111 -17.06 12.41 8.52
N GLN A 112 -17.67 11.24 8.42
CA GLN A 112 -17.94 10.37 9.56
C GLN A 112 -16.64 10.00 10.29
N LEU A 113 -15.61 9.54 9.56
CA LEU A 113 -14.32 9.19 10.15
C LEU A 113 -13.67 10.41 10.83
N ARG A 114 -13.73 11.57 10.19
CA ARG A 114 -13.23 12.83 10.77
C ARG A 114 -13.90 13.12 12.13
N ASP A 115 -15.22 13.06 12.19
CA ASP A 115 -15.95 13.36 13.42
C ASP A 115 -15.62 12.34 14.54
N GLN A 116 -15.49 11.06 14.20
CA GLN A 116 -15.11 10.00 15.16
C GLN A 116 -13.68 10.19 15.69
N ILE A 117 -12.72 10.46 14.80
CA ILE A 117 -11.31 10.65 15.14
C ILE A 117 -11.11 11.92 15.97
N MET A 118 -11.70 13.05 15.56
CA MET A 118 -11.63 14.31 16.32
C MET A 118 -12.37 14.20 17.67
N GLY A 119 -13.44 13.42 17.70
CA GLY A 119 -14.20 13.11 18.91
C GLY A 119 -13.45 12.24 19.92
N TRP A 120 -12.40 11.52 19.50
CA TRP A 120 -11.66 10.62 20.37
C TRP A 120 -10.91 11.37 21.47
N ASN A 121 -11.13 10.95 22.72
CA ASN A 121 -10.60 11.61 23.92
C ASN A 121 -10.17 10.64 25.03
N ASP A 122 -10.21 9.34 24.77
CA ASP A 122 -9.87 8.30 25.73
C ASP A 122 -8.36 8.04 25.68
N LEU A 123 -7.57 8.95 26.26
CA LEU A 123 -6.15 8.75 26.54
C LEU A 123 -6.02 8.17 27.95
N MET A 124 -5.40 7.00 28.06
CA MET A 124 -5.14 6.36 29.35
C MET A 124 -3.69 5.89 29.44
N PRO A 125 -3.13 5.80 30.66
CA PRO A 125 -1.88 5.09 30.90
C PRO A 125 -1.99 3.64 30.41
N GLY A 126 -0.94 3.16 29.76
CA GLY A 126 -0.88 1.82 29.20
C GLY A 126 0.54 1.48 28.76
N GLY A 127 0.76 0.22 28.41
CA GLY A 127 1.88 -0.18 27.59
C GLY A 127 1.49 -0.15 26.11
N THR A 128 2.51 -0.02 25.27
CA THR A 128 2.38 -0.05 23.81
C THR A 128 2.44 -1.51 23.35
N PHE A 129 1.28 -2.17 23.22
CA PHE A 129 1.18 -3.61 22.89
C PHE A 129 1.05 -3.82 21.38
N THR A 130 2.09 -3.36 20.67
CA THR A 130 2.11 -3.27 19.22
C THR A 130 1.93 -4.62 18.54
N ALA A 131 2.60 -5.68 19.03
CA ALA A 131 2.55 -6.99 18.39
C ALA A 131 1.15 -7.61 18.52
N THR A 132 0.59 -7.54 19.73
CA THR A 132 -0.75 -8.05 20.03
C THR A 132 -1.81 -7.32 19.19
N CYS A 133 -1.74 -5.99 19.11
CA CYS A 133 -2.70 -5.20 18.35
C CYS A 133 -2.54 -5.39 16.84
N LEU A 134 -1.30 -5.51 16.34
CA LEU A 134 -1.00 -5.81 14.93
C LEU A 134 -1.60 -7.16 14.52
N ARG A 135 -1.40 -8.21 15.32
CA ARG A 135 -1.99 -9.55 15.07
C ARG A 135 -3.51 -9.52 15.00
N ARG A 136 -4.16 -8.68 15.81
CA ARG A 136 -5.62 -8.52 15.76
C ARG A 136 -6.05 -7.72 14.53
N ALA A 137 -5.30 -6.70 14.16
CA ALA A 137 -5.57 -5.85 13.00
C ALA A 137 -5.45 -6.60 11.66
N VAL A 138 -4.52 -7.55 11.51
CA VAL A 138 -4.46 -8.40 10.30
C VAL A 138 -5.68 -9.33 10.15
N GLY A 139 -6.46 -9.55 11.21
CA GLY A 139 -7.72 -10.27 11.16
C GLY A 139 -8.80 -9.58 10.31
N PHE A 140 -8.60 -8.30 9.96
CA PHE A 140 -9.46 -7.57 9.03
C PHE A 140 -9.00 -7.71 7.56
N PHE A 141 -7.96 -8.49 7.26
CA PHE A 141 -7.54 -8.72 5.87
C PHE A 141 -8.54 -9.63 5.15
N THR A 142 -8.82 -9.32 3.88
CA THR A 142 -9.63 -10.19 3.00
C THR A 142 -8.97 -10.38 1.64
N PRO A 143 -9.09 -11.57 1.03
CA PRO A 143 -8.36 -11.92 -0.20
C PRO A 143 -8.87 -11.20 -1.45
N ASP A 144 -10.09 -10.65 -1.41
CA ASP A 144 -10.72 -9.88 -2.49
C ASP A 144 -10.20 -8.44 -2.59
N ARG A 145 -9.36 -8.00 -1.63
CA ARG A 145 -8.85 -6.63 -1.54
C ARG A 145 -7.34 -6.57 -1.50
N VAL A 146 -6.81 -5.41 -1.87
CA VAL A 146 -5.49 -4.98 -1.41
C VAL A 146 -5.66 -4.43 0.00
N ASN A 147 -5.08 -5.10 0.99
CA ASN A 147 -5.06 -4.70 2.39
C ASN A 147 -3.75 -3.96 2.71
N ARG A 148 -3.86 -2.74 3.21
CA ARG A 148 -2.74 -1.96 3.71
C ARG A 148 -2.96 -1.63 5.18
N LEU A 149 -2.06 -2.08 6.04
CA LEU A 149 -2.07 -1.78 7.46
C LEU A 149 -0.99 -0.73 7.75
N ILE A 150 -1.39 0.43 8.23
CA ILE A 150 -0.53 1.53 8.62
C ILE A 150 -0.48 1.56 10.15
N LEU A 151 0.65 1.24 10.74
CA LEU A 151 0.87 1.24 12.18
C LEU A 151 1.59 2.52 12.59
N LEU A 152 0.91 3.37 13.36
CA LEU A 152 1.41 4.64 13.90
C LEU A 152 1.81 4.43 15.37
N THR A 153 3.08 4.60 15.73
CA THR A 153 3.56 4.40 17.11
C THR A 153 4.67 5.39 17.49
N ASP A 154 4.70 5.81 18.75
CA ASP A 154 5.57 6.85 19.31
C ASP A 154 6.69 6.34 20.21
N GLY A 155 6.88 5.02 20.33
CA GLY A 155 7.90 4.46 21.20
C GLY A 155 8.09 2.97 21.07
N GLU A 156 9.05 2.43 21.83
CA GLU A 156 9.33 1.01 21.86
C GLU A 156 8.15 0.20 22.44
N PRO A 157 7.85 -0.98 21.87
CA PRO A 157 6.85 -1.88 22.44
C PRO A 157 7.18 -2.27 23.88
N SER A 158 6.15 -2.40 24.72
CA SER A 158 6.34 -2.69 26.14
C SER A 158 6.68 -4.17 26.42
N GLY A 159 7.64 -4.42 27.31
CA GLY A 159 7.95 -5.78 27.78
C GLY A 159 8.47 -6.70 26.67
N ASN A 160 7.88 -7.88 26.50
CA ASN A 160 8.26 -8.83 25.45
C ASN A 160 7.57 -8.57 24.10
N GLU A 161 6.78 -7.50 23.97
CA GLU A 161 6.08 -7.17 22.72
C GLU A 161 7.05 -6.85 21.59
N GLY A 162 8.25 -6.33 21.88
CA GLY A 162 9.25 -6.03 20.85
C GLY A 162 9.72 -7.28 20.11
N ASP A 163 10.07 -8.34 20.85
CA ASP A 163 10.47 -9.62 20.25
C ASP A 163 9.30 -10.30 19.52
N GLN A 164 8.08 -10.19 20.06
CA GLN A 164 6.89 -10.73 19.42
C GLN A 164 6.54 -10.00 18.11
N LEU A 165 6.72 -8.67 18.09
CA LEU A 165 6.51 -7.83 16.92
C LEU A 165 7.51 -8.20 15.83
N LEU A 166 8.78 -8.25 16.17
CA LEU A 166 9.83 -8.58 15.22
C LEU A 166 9.68 -10.00 14.67
N SER A 167 9.34 -10.97 15.52
CA SER A 167 9.03 -12.33 15.10
C SER A 167 7.85 -12.38 14.12
N PHE A 168 6.81 -11.57 14.37
CA PHE A 168 5.65 -11.48 13.47
C PHE A 168 6.00 -10.86 12.11
N ILE A 169 6.78 -9.78 12.10
CA ILE A 169 7.29 -9.08 10.90
C ILE A 169 8.20 -9.99 10.08
N ARG A 170 9.15 -10.68 10.72
CA ARG A 170 10.06 -11.64 10.05
C ARG A 170 9.32 -12.76 9.34
N ASN A 171 8.18 -13.18 9.89
CA ASN A 171 7.35 -14.24 9.34
C ASN A 171 6.12 -13.71 8.60
N TRP A 172 6.13 -12.46 8.14
CA TRP A 172 4.97 -11.83 7.49
C TRP A 172 4.39 -12.70 6.37
N ASP A 173 5.18 -13.14 5.40
CA ASP A 173 4.70 -13.99 4.30
C ASP A 173 4.32 -15.42 4.75
N GLY A 174 4.78 -15.83 5.94
CA GLY A 174 4.53 -17.15 6.52
C GLY A 174 3.28 -17.21 7.40
N ASN A 175 2.75 -16.08 7.89
CA ASN A 175 1.55 -16.09 8.73
C ASN A 175 0.30 -16.27 7.86
N LYS A 176 -0.70 -17.02 8.36
CA LYS A 176 -1.88 -17.40 7.57
C LYS A 176 -2.69 -16.19 7.09
N GLU A 177 -2.78 -15.15 7.92
CA GLU A 177 -3.60 -13.96 7.70
C GLU A 177 -2.97 -13.00 6.69
N THR A 178 -1.64 -12.96 6.63
CA THR A 178 -0.85 -12.05 5.79
C THR A 178 -0.29 -12.74 4.56
N ARG A 179 -0.18 -14.09 4.55
CA ARG A 179 0.26 -14.87 3.40
C ARG A 179 -0.67 -14.64 2.21
N GLY A 180 -0.06 -14.26 1.09
CA GLY A 180 -0.76 -14.10 -0.18
C GLY A 180 -0.39 -12.78 -0.84
N GLU A 181 -1.12 -12.45 -1.89
CA GLU A 181 -0.90 -11.22 -2.64
C GLU A 181 -1.79 -10.10 -2.10
N GLY A 182 -1.22 -8.90 -1.95
CA GLY A 182 -1.99 -7.70 -1.61
C GLY A 182 -2.13 -7.42 -0.12
N ASN A 183 -1.21 -7.89 0.73
CA ASN A 183 -1.23 -7.62 2.17
C ASN A 183 0.06 -6.90 2.57
N TYR A 184 -0.05 -5.63 2.95
CA TYR A 184 1.09 -4.75 3.15
C TYR A 184 1.09 -4.12 4.54
N LEU A 185 2.28 -3.93 5.11
CA LEU A 185 2.51 -3.22 6.37
C LEU A 185 3.28 -1.92 6.09
N VAL A 186 2.79 -0.81 6.61
CA VAL A 186 3.55 0.45 6.71
C VAL A 186 3.77 0.72 8.19
N TYR A 187 5.00 0.56 8.64
CA TYR A 187 5.42 0.82 10.02
C TYR A 187 5.91 2.25 10.16
N VAL A 188 5.27 3.06 10.99
CA VAL A 188 5.51 4.50 11.07
C VAL A 188 6.01 4.83 12.47
N MET A 189 7.27 5.25 12.52
CA MET A 189 7.93 5.74 13.72
C MET A 189 7.62 7.24 13.85
N LEU A 190 6.78 7.60 14.82
CA LEU A 190 6.38 9.00 15.02
C LEU A 190 7.42 9.84 15.78
N THR A 191 8.37 9.18 16.45
CA THR A 191 9.37 9.79 17.33
C THR A 191 10.71 9.06 17.23
N ASP A 192 11.80 9.72 17.63
CA ASP A 192 13.12 9.10 17.73
C ASP A 192 13.12 7.93 18.72
N GLU A 193 12.28 7.96 19.76
CA GLU A 193 12.13 6.84 20.70
C GLU A 193 11.58 5.57 20.04
N ALA A 194 10.76 5.69 18.98
CA ALA A 194 10.32 4.52 18.20
C ALA A 194 11.45 3.94 17.33
N ASN A 195 12.49 4.72 17.05
CA ASN A 195 13.69 4.31 16.33
C ASN A 195 14.81 3.75 17.25
N GLY A 196 14.42 3.16 18.39
CA GLY A 196 15.33 2.43 19.27
C GLY A 196 15.80 1.08 18.68
N ASN A 197 16.29 0.18 19.52
CA ASN A 197 16.86 -1.11 19.07
C ASN A 197 15.85 -1.96 18.29
N ILE A 198 14.59 -1.98 18.74
CA ILE A 198 13.54 -2.69 17.99
C ILE A 198 13.24 -1.99 16.65
N GLY A 199 13.26 -0.65 16.61
CA GLY A 199 13.04 0.13 15.40
C GLY A 199 14.11 -0.14 14.34
N GLU A 200 15.40 -0.07 14.70
CA GLU A 200 16.52 -0.39 13.80
C GLU A 200 16.38 -1.79 13.21
N ARG A 201 16.00 -2.78 14.03
CA ARG A 201 15.79 -4.16 13.55
C ARG A 201 14.58 -4.26 12.62
N ILE A 202 13.52 -3.47 12.82
CA ILE A 202 12.38 -3.43 11.91
C ILE A 202 12.79 -2.85 10.56
N ILE A 203 13.64 -1.81 10.54
CA ILE A 203 14.23 -1.26 9.30
C ILE A 203 14.98 -2.36 8.56
N GLU A 204 15.89 -3.08 9.23
CA GLU A 204 16.64 -4.18 8.62
C GLU A 204 15.74 -5.29 8.04
N GLU A 205 14.62 -5.63 8.70
CA GLU A 205 13.70 -6.64 8.16
C GLU A 205 12.86 -6.10 7.00
N SER A 206 12.53 -4.80 6.98
CA SER A 206 11.81 -4.17 5.85
C SER A 206 12.63 -4.16 4.57
N GLU A 207 13.97 -4.04 4.67
CA GLU A 207 14.86 -4.15 3.51
C GLU A 207 14.86 -5.55 2.89
N ARG A 208 14.42 -6.58 3.65
CA ARG A 208 14.34 -7.98 3.20
C ARG A 208 12.92 -8.40 2.79
N ASN A 209 11.90 -7.59 3.09
CA ASN A 209 10.52 -7.93 2.79
C ASN A 209 9.82 -6.75 2.09
N ASP A 210 9.59 -6.92 0.78
CA ASP A 210 8.92 -5.92 -0.05
C ASP A 210 7.47 -5.62 0.36
N ASP A 211 6.85 -6.47 1.18
CA ASP A 211 5.50 -6.23 1.69
C ASP A 211 5.49 -5.34 2.95
N ILE A 212 6.66 -4.86 3.41
CA ILE A 212 6.84 -4.04 4.61
C ILE A 212 7.61 -2.77 4.28
N SER A 213 6.98 -1.61 4.51
CA SER A 213 7.60 -0.29 4.43
C SER A 213 7.81 0.29 5.82
N VAL A 214 8.88 1.05 6.01
CA VAL A 214 9.15 1.79 7.25
C VAL A 214 9.28 3.28 6.95
N ILE A 215 8.59 4.10 7.76
CA ILE A 215 8.69 5.55 7.74
C ILE A 215 9.33 6.00 9.05
N THR A 216 10.45 6.72 8.94
CA THR A 216 11.21 7.25 10.06
C THR A 216 10.69 8.63 10.51
N PRO A 217 11.04 9.09 11.72
CA PRO A 217 10.46 10.30 12.32
C PRO A 217 10.83 11.62 11.61
N ASP A 218 11.83 11.59 10.73
CA ASP A 218 12.35 12.75 10.00
C ASP A 218 11.39 13.27 8.94
N THR A 219 10.42 12.46 8.50
CA THR A 219 9.42 12.85 7.50
C THR A 219 7.99 12.66 8.05
N PRO A 220 7.14 13.70 8.02
CA PRO A 220 5.74 13.55 8.43
C PRO A 220 5.03 12.54 7.54
N ILE A 221 4.29 11.59 8.13
CA ILE A 221 3.58 10.56 7.36
C ILE A 221 2.59 11.16 6.34
N SER A 222 2.00 12.31 6.64
CA SER A 222 1.07 13.00 5.72
C SER A 222 1.74 13.63 4.50
N GLU A 223 3.07 13.56 4.41
CA GLU A 223 3.84 13.91 3.23
C GLU A 223 4.16 12.70 2.35
N HIS A 224 3.90 11.48 2.83
CA HIS A 224 4.12 10.28 2.04
C HIS A 224 2.95 10.01 1.09
N SER A 225 3.33 9.73 -0.14
CA SER A 225 2.46 9.26 -1.21
C SER A 225 2.67 7.76 -1.42
N PHE A 226 1.56 7.03 -1.51
CA PHE A 226 1.59 5.58 -1.72
C PHE A 226 1.00 5.22 -3.08
N VAL A 227 1.71 4.40 -3.83
CA VAL A 227 1.31 3.93 -5.16
C VAL A 227 1.23 2.42 -5.18
N SER A 228 0.08 1.86 -5.56
CA SER A 228 -0.04 0.42 -5.78
C SER A 228 0.12 0.14 -7.27
N ILE A 229 1.14 -0.63 -7.66
CA ILE A 229 1.38 -0.98 -9.06
C ILE A 229 0.63 -2.28 -9.39
N ALA A 230 0.05 -2.37 -10.58
CA ALA A 230 -0.65 -3.57 -11.01
C ALA A 230 0.36 -4.71 -11.12
N ARG A 231 0.05 -5.84 -10.49
CA ARG A 231 0.93 -7.01 -10.53
C ARG A 231 0.99 -7.66 -11.89
N ASN A 232 0.00 -7.45 -12.75
CA ASN A 232 -0.06 -8.09 -14.05
C ASN A 232 -0.12 -7.04 -15.14
N ALA A 233 0.70 -7.22 -16.16
CA ALA A 233 0.62 -6.50 -17.41
C ALA A 233 0.73 -7.52 -18.56
N SER A 234 0.34 -7.14 -19.77
CA SER A 234 0.38 -8.05 -20.92
C SER A 234 1.00 -7.40 -22.15
N ILE A 235 1.77 -8.20 -22.88
CA ILE A 235 2.27 -7.88 -24.21
C ILE A 235 1.60 -8.85 -25.19
N HIS A 236 0.77 -8.32 -26.07
CA HIS A 236 0.24 -9.07 -27.20
C HIS A 236 1.26 -9.05 -28.33
N VAL A 237 2.02 -10.14 -28.49
CA VAL A 237 3.19 -10.18 -29.40
C VAL A 237 2.81 -9.76 -30.82
N ARG A 238 1.65 -10.21 -31.33
CA ARG A 238 1.17 -9.91 -32.68
C ARG A 238 0.92 -8.42 -32.96
N ASP A 239 0.48 -7.66 -31.96
CA ASP A 239 0.19 -6.22 -32.12
C ASP A 239 1.43 -5.42 -32.56
N TYR A 240 2.62 -5.96 -32.30
CA TYR A 240 3.90 -5.34 -32.64
C TYR A 240 4.45 -5.74 -34.01
N PHE A 241 3.89 -6.75 -34.66
CA PHE A 241 4.37 -7.25 -35.95
C PHE A 241 3.36 -7.04 -37.09
N ASP A 242 2.09 -6.83 -36.78
CA ASP A 242 1.04 -6.47 -37.76
C ASP A 242 1.15 -5.01 -38.26
N GLY A 243 2.30 -4.35 -38.07
CA GLY A 243 2.59 -3.01 -38.57
C GLY A 243 1.94 -1.86 -37.80
N ARG A 244 1.30 -2.13 -36.65
CA ARG A 244 0.70 -1.11 -35.77
C ARG A 244 1.70 -0.46 -34.81
N SER A 245 2.80 -1.15 -34.50
CA SER A 245 3.91 -0.64 -33.68
C SER A 245 5.27 -0.94 -34.36
N ALA A 246 6.32 -0.23 -33.92
CA ALA A 246 7.54 0.03 -34.69
C ALA A 246 8.26 -1.22 -35.25
N LYS A 247 8.68 -1.15 -36.52
CA LYS A 247 9.43 -2.20 -37.27
C LYS A 247 10.73 -2.70 -36.61
N ASN A 248 11.15 -2.13 -35.50
CA ASN A 248 12.40 -2.42 -34.80
C ASN A 248 12.19 -3.23 -33.51
N GLY A 249 11.01 -3.82 -33.30
CA GLY A 249 10.72 -4.63 -32.11
C GLY A 249 10.57 -3.80 -30.82
N ARG A 250 10.44 -2.47 -30.93
CA ARG A 250 10.21 -1.60 -29.78
C ARG A 250 8.73 -1.39 -29.54
N GLY A 251 8.35 -1.40 -28.27
CA GLY A 251 6.98 -1.23 -27.84
C GLY A 251 6.85 -0.47 -26.52
N VAL A 252 5.61 -0.33 -26.07
CA VAL A 252 5.28 0.29 -24.79
C VAL A 252 4.31 -0.63 -24.06
N LEU A 253 4.72 -1.07 -22.88
CA LEU A 253 3.91 -1.86 -21.97
C LEU A 253 3.12 -0.91 -21.07
N GLU A 254 1.81 -1.08 -21.06
CA GLU A 254 0.95 -0.34 -20.15
C GLU A 254 0.90 -1.05 -18.79
N VAL A 255 1.42 -0.40 -17.76
CA VAL A 255 1.35 -0.88 -16.36
C VAL A 255 0.44 0.06 -15.59
N SER A 256 -0.76 -0.40 -15.26
CA SER A 256 -1.69 0.38 -14.44
C SER A 256 -1.14 0.57 -13.02
N TYR A 257 -1.45 1.69 -12.39
CA TYR A 257 -1.23 1.91 -10.95
C TYR A 257 -2.47 2.53 -10.32
N SER A 258 -2.73 2.22 -9.05
CA SER A 258 -3.77 2.88 -8.26
C SER A 258 -3.45 4.37 -8.18
N HIS A 259 -4.47 5.23 -8.24
CA HIS A 259 -4.26 6.66 -7.99
C HIS A 259 -3.43 6.90 -6.74
N VAL A 260 -2.54 7.87 -6.84
CA VAL A 260 -1.57 8.13 -5.80
C VAL A 260 -2.25 8.85 -4.67
N ASP A 261 -2.18 8.26 -3.49
CA ASP A 261 -2.78 8.80 -2.29
C ASP A 261 -1.68 9.42 -1.43
N GLY A 262 -1.75 10.74 -1.26
CA GLY A 262 -0.76 11.57 -0.57
C GLY A 262 -0.83 13.02 -1.06
N PRO A 263 0.14 13.88 -0.72
CA PRO A 263 0.30 15.17 -1.40
C PRO A 263 0.58 14.98 -2.90
N GLU A 264 0.62 16.07 -3.68
CA GLU A 264 1.09 16.03 -5.07
C GLU A 264 2.35 15.16 -5.16
N ILE A 265 2.36 14.21 -6.09
CA ILE A 265 3.54 13.42 -6.39
C ILE A 265 4.62 14.41 -6.82
N ASP A 266 5.80 14.31 -6.21
CA ASP A 266 6.95 15.09 -6.62
C ASP A 266 7.18 14.94 -8.14
N GLU A 267 7.45 16.02 -8.85
CA GLU A 267 7.72 15.98 -10.29
C GLU A 267 8.92 15.07 -10.61
N ASP A 268 9.82 14.92 -9.64
CA ASP A 268 11.00 14.06 -9.70
C ASP A 268 10.72 12.61 -9.25
N ALA A 269 9.46 12.26 -8.93
CA ALA A 269 9.15 10.91 -8.49
C ALA A 269 9.18 9.95 -9.68
N VAL A 270 10.22 9.10 -9.72
CA VAL A 270 10.44 8.18 -10.82
C VAL A 270 10.50 6.73 -10.33
N PHE A 271 9.93 5.83 -11.15
CA PHE A 271 10.07 4.39 -11.01
C PHE A 271 11.00 3.86 -12.09
N HIS A 272 11.89 2.96 -11.70
CA HIS A 272 12.72 2.20 -12.62
C HIS A 272 12.15 0.81 -12.76
N PHE A 273 11.89 0.44 -14.01
CA PHE A 273 11.47 -0.89 -14.43
C PHE A 273 12.62 -1.61 -15.11
N SER A 274 12.86 -2.86 -14.71
CA SER A 274 13.88 -3.71 -15.30
C SER A 274 13.39 -5.15 -15.46
N VAL A 275 13.81 -5.80 -16.54
CA VAL A 275 13.68 -7.26 -16.69
C VAL A 275 15.09 -7.83 -16.72
N GLU A 276 15.45 -8.54 -15.66
CA GLU A 276 16.72 -9.28 -15.59
C GLU A 276 16.58 -10.62 -16.34
N ASP A 277 17.60 -10.98 -17.11
CA ASP A 277 17.77 -12.33 -17.70
C ASP A 277 16.51 -12.96 -18.34
N ASN A 278 16.00 -12.30 -19.38
CA ASN A 278 14.94 -12.86 -20.23
C ASN A 278 15.35 -12.93 -21.71
N ASP A 279 15.00 -14.00 -22.41
CA ASP A 279 15.38 -14.20 -23.82
C ASP A 279 14.50 -13.45 -24.84
N TYR A 280 13.36 -12.93 -24.41
CA TYR A 280 12.30 -12.44 -25.30
C TYR A 280 12.11 -10.92 -25.19
N VAL A 281 12.17 -10.38 -23.97
CA VAL A 281 11.92 -8.97 -23.68
C VAL A 281 13.11 -8.34 -22.97
N SER A 282 13.43 -7.12 -23.35
CA SER A 282 14.34 -6.23 -22.63
C SER A 282 13.54 -5.03 -22.13
N VAL A 283 13.58 -4.81 -20.81
CA VAL A 283 13.09 -3.58 -20.16
C VAL A 283 14.22 -3.03 -19.31
N ASP A 284 14.52 -1.76 -19.51
CA ASP A 284 15.39 -0.97 -18.66
C ASP A 284 14.95 0.48 -18.85
N SER A 285 14.12 0.99 -17.95
CA SER A 285 13.44 2.27 -18.15
C SER A 285 13.08 2.98 -16.85
N THR A 286 13.40 4.26 -16.78
CA THR A 286 13.02 5.17 -15.70
C THR A 286 11.87 6.05 -16.16
N LEU A 287 10.79 6.08 -15.39
CA LEU A 287 9.55 6.77 -15.74
C LEU A 287 9.07 7.65 -14.59
N ALA A 288 8.76 8.91 -14.89
CA ALA A 288 8.09 9.79 -13.94
C ALA A 288 6.66 9.34 -13.69
N VAL A 289 6.26 9.33 -12.43
CA VAL A 289 4.89 9.01 -12.01
C VAL A 289 4.07 10.29 -12.04
N ARG A 290 2.98 10.29 -12.80
CA ARG A 290 2.10 11.47 -12.93
C ARG A 290 0.75 11.21 -12.28
N PRO A 291 0.19 12.12 -11.46
CA PRO A 291 -1.09 11.86 -10.78
C PRO A 291 -2.26 11.52 -11.73
N SER A 292 -2.26 12.09 -12.94
CA SER A 292 -3.38 12.04 -13.89
C SER A 292 -3.47 10.79 -14.75
N ASP A 293 -2.39 10.01 -14.87
CA ASP A 293 -2.26 9.10 -16.00
C ASP A 293 -2.81 7.70 -15.67
N GLY A 294 -2.76 7.30 -14.38
CA GLY A 294 -3.20 5.99 -13.87
C GLY A 294 -2.49 4.78 -14.51
N LYS A 295 -1.52 5.05 -15.39
CA LYS A 295 -0.84 4.11 -16.27
C LYS A 295 0.59 4.58 -16.48
N LEU A 296 1.54 3.66 -16.32
CA LEU A 296 2.95 3.86 -16.65
C LEU A 296 3.18 3.23 -18.02
N MET A 297 3.70 4.04 -18.93
CA MET A 297 3.97 3.64 -20.31
C MET A 297 5.42 3.16 -20.39
N VAL A 298 5.66 1.89 -20.06
CA VAL A 298 7.00 1.31 -19.90
C VAL A 298 7.58 0.89 -21.26
N PRO A 299 8.64 1.54 -21.76
CA PRO A 299 9.29 1.13 -23.00
C PRO A 299 9.89 -0.26 -22.86
N PHE A 300 9.74 -1.07 -23.91
CA PHE A 300 10.39 -2.37 -24.00
C PHE A 300 10.93 -2.62 -25.41
N THR A 301 11.83 -3.60 -25.52
CA THR A 301 12.33 -4.11 -26.81
C THR A 301 12.23 -5.63 -26.83
N LEU A 302 11.71 -6.19 -27.92
CA LEU A 302 11.77 -7.63 -28.19
C LEU A 302 13.19 -8.00 -28.62
N LYS A 303 13.79 -8.99 -27.95
CA LYS A 303 15.15 -9.48 -28.24
C LYS A 303 15.20 -10.41 -29.45
N LYS A 304 14.06 -11.01 -29.80
CA LYS A 304 13.88 -11.94 -30.92
C LYS A 304 12.91 -11.38 -31.95
N SER A 305 13.02 -11.86 -33.19
CA SER A 305 12.07 -11.55 -34.27
C SER A 305 10.69 -12.16 -34.01
N PHE A 306 9.67 -11.77 -34.80
CA PHE A 306 8.33 -12.35 -34.66
C PHE A 306 8.33 -13.85 -34.85
N ASP A 307 8.95 -14.31 -35.94
CA ASP A 307 8.91 -15.71 -36.34
C ASP A 307 9.61 -16.59 -35.31
N GLU A 308 10.71 -16.11 -34.73
CA GLU A 308 11.40 -16.76 -33.62
C GLU A 308 10.51 -16.82 -32.37
N ASN A 309 9.95 -15.67 -31.92
CA ASN A 309 9.00 -15.63 -30.80
C ASN A 309 7.82 -16.58 -31.02
N LEU A 310 7.23 -16.59 -32.21
CA LEU A 310 6.09 -17.43 -32.55
C LEU A 310 6.47 -18.92 -32.52
N SER A 311 7.69 -19.28 -32.91
CA SER A 311 8.15 -20.67 -32.93
C SER A 311 8.56 -21.22 -31.56
N GLU A 312 8.99 -20.36 -30.65
CA GLU A 312 9.57 -20.75 -29.37
C GLU A 312 8.64 -20.55 -28.18
N LEU A 313 7.74 -19.57 -28.24
CA LEU A 313 6.78 -19.32 -27.17
C LEU A 313 5.67 -20.37 -27.18
N PRO A 314 5.12 -20.72 -26.00
CA PRO A 314 4.03 -21.68 -25.93
C PRO A 314 2.78 -21.17 -26.65
N HIS A 315 2.09 -22.06 -27.36
CA HIS A 315 0.85 -21.75 -28.07
C HIS A 315 -0.41 -21.99 -27.23
N ASP A 316 -0.28 -22.77 -26.16
CA ASP A 316 -1.38 -23.23 -25.31
C ASP A 316 -1.46 -22.48 -23.98
N HIS A 317 -0.44 -21.69 -23.63
CA HIS A 317 -0.41 -20.87 -22.42
C HIS A 317 0.42 -19.59 -22.60
N ASN A 318 0.18 -18.60 -21.74
CA ASN A 318 0.97 -17.38 -21.71
C ASN A 318 2.32 -17.64 -21.04
N MET A 319 3.41 -17.13 -21.62
CA MET A 319 4.70 -17.10 -20.94
C MET A 319 4.72 -15.91 -19.97
N MET A 320 5.13 -16.15 -18.73
CA MET A 320 5.26 -15.11 -17.71
C MET A 320 6.72 -14.63 -17.63
N ILE A 321 6.89 -13.31 -17.56
CA ILE A 321 8.18 -12.65 -17.34
C ILE A 321 8.08 -11.84 -16.06
N GLU A 322 9.08 -11.93 -15.20
CA GLU A 322 9.18 -11.08 -14.03
C GLU A 322 9.87 -9.77 -14.40
N MET A 323 9.17 -8.67 -14.20
CA MET A 323 9.72 -7.32 -14.32
C MET A 323 9.78 -6.71 -12.92
N THR A 324 10.95 -6.25 -12.52
CA THR A 324 11.14 -5.55 -11.25
C THR A 324 10.84 -4.06 -11.44
N CYS A 325 10.19 -3.46 -10.46
CA CYS A 325 9.89 -2.05 -10.34
C CYS A 325 10.41 -1.55 -9.00
N PHE A 326 11.28 -0.56 -9.01
CA PHE A 326 11.81 0.06 -7.82
C PHE A 326 11.67 1.58 -7.90
N LYS A 327 11.48 2.20 -6.75
CA LYS A 327 11.56 3.67 -6.66
C LYS A 327 13.01 4.10 -6.75
N ASP A 328 13.24 5.25 -7.37
CA ASP A 328 14.55 5.89 -7.30
C ASP A 328 14.86 6.30 -5.85
N PRO A 329 16.07 6.03 -5.33
CA PRO A 329 16.48 6.44 -3.99
C PRO A 329 16.33 7.95 -3.70
N ALA A 330 16.32 8.79 -4.73
CA ALA A 330 16.06 10.23 -4.60
C ALA A 330 14.61 10.53 -4.19
N CYS A 331 13.66 9.63 -4.47
CA CYS A 331 12.24 9.79 -4.14
C CYS A 331 11.98 9.46 -2.66
N ARG A 332 12.10 10.47 -1.79
CA ARG A 332 11.93 10.30 -0.34
C ARG A 332 10.48 10.04 0.07
N ASN A 333 9.54 10.73 -0.58
CA ASN A 333 8.15 10.80 -0.15
C ASN A 333 7.20 9.96 -1.01
N LEU A 334 7.72 9.10 -1.87
CA LEU A 334 6.94 8.14 -2.64
C LEU A 334 7.26 6.73 -2.17
N ASP A 335 6.25 5.90 -1.98
CA ASP A 335 6.44 4.49 -1.70
C ASP A 335 5.59 3.60 -2.60
N ILE A 336 6.13 2.44 -2.97
CA ILE A 336 5.41 1.42 -3.72
C ILE A 336 4.72 0.54 -2.69
N ALA A 337 3.40 0.65 -2.62
CA ALA A 337 2.59 -0.24 -1.82
C ALA A 337 2.42 -1.57 -2.57
N GLY A 338 3.39 -2.47 -2.41
CA GLY A 338 3.43 -3.63 -3.28
C GLY A 338 4.72 -4.41 -3.26
N LYS A 339 4.61 -5.68 -3.65
CA LYS A 339 5.75 -6.38 -4.24
C LYS A 339 6.26 -5.55 -5.42
N LYS A 340 7.58 -5.41 -5.47
CA LYS A 340 8.32 -4.76 -6.55
C LYS A 340 8.27 -5.53 -7.87
N THR A 341 7.54 -6.65 -7.94
CA THR A 341 7.46 -7.49 -9.12
C THR A 341 6.14 -7.27 -9.87
N VAL A 342 6.25 -6.94 -11.15
CA VAL A 342 5.19 -6.94 -12.14
C VAL A 342 5.37 -8.15 -13.05
N PHE A 343 4.39 -9.03 -13.10
CA PHE A 343 4.36 -10.17 -13.99
C PHE A 343 3.83 -9.77 -15.36
N VAL A 344 4.69 -9.86 -16.36
CA VAL A 344 4.38 -9.53 -17.75
C VAL A 344 4.03 -10.80 -18.50
N SER A 345 2.76 -10.94 -18.89
CA SER A 345 2.29 -12.03 -19.76
C SER A 345 2.65 -11.75 -21.21
N LEU A 346 3.48 -12.59 -21.82
CA LEU A 346 3.60 -12.68 -23.27
C LEU A 346 2.46 -13.51 -23.82
N VAL A 347 1.54 -12.86 -24.54
CA VAL A 347 0.33 -13.47 -25.06
C VAL A 347 0.45 -13.64 -26.57
N ILE A 348 0.48 -14.90 -27.02
CA ILE A 348 0.25 -15.26 -28.41
C ILE A 348 -1.22 -15.64 -28.55
N LYS A 349 -2.07 -14.68 -28.93
CA LYS A 349 -3.45 -15.02 -29.29
C LYS A 349 -3.41 -15.95 -30.52
N PRO A 350 -4.10 -17.11 -30.51
CA PRO A 350 -4.30 -17.87 -31.73
C PRO A 350 -5.04 -17.00 -32.76
N GLU A 351 -4.79 -17.21 -34.05
CA GLU A 351 -5.67 -16.66 -35.07
C GLU A 351 -7.10 -17.07 -34.75
N PRO A 352 -8.11 -16.17 -34.85
CA PRO A 352 -9.48 -16.61 -34.87
C PRO A 352 -9.64 -17.61 -36.02
N ARG A 353 -9.68 -18.90 -35.69
CA ARG A 353 -9.90 -19.97 -36.66
C ARG A 353 -11.35 -19.85 -37.11
N LEU A 354 -11.54 -19.41 -38.34
CA LEU A 354 -12.84 -19.42 -38.99
C LEU A 354 -13.26 -20.88 -39.18
N GLU A 355 -14.16 -21.38 -38.32
CA GLU A 355 -14.73 -22.72 -38.46
C GLU A 355 -15.72 -22.71 -39.63
N ILE A 356 -15.26 -23.04 -40.84
CA ILE A 356 -16.13 -23.15 -42.01
C ILE A 356 -16.87 -24.49 -41.93
N ARG A 357 -18.13 -24.46 -41.50
CA ARG A 357 -19.05 -25.61 -41.59
C ARG A 357 -19.83 -25.55 -42.90
N TRP A 358 -19.54 -26.46 -43.82
CA TRP A 358 -20.39 -26.74 -44.97
C TRP A 358 -21.16 -28.03 -44.76
N SER A 359 -22.47 -27.98 -44.97
CA SER A 359 -23.32 -29.16 -45.14
C SER A 359 -23.61 -29.34 -46.64
N ALA A 360 -23.24 -30.47 -47.21
CA ALA A 360 -23.71 -30.86 -48.53
C ALA A 360 -25.23 -31.08 -48.48
N LYS A 361 -25.98 -30.49 -49.43
CA LYS A 361 -27.41 -30.73 -49.62
C LYS A 361 -27.64 -31.90 -50.57
#